data_AF-A0AAN1PT87-F1
#
_entry.id   AF-A0AAN1PT87-F1
#
_cell.length_a   1.000
_cell.length_b   1.000
_cell.length_c   1.000
_cell.angle_alpha   90.00
_cell.angle_beta   90.00
_cell.angle_gamma   90.00
#
_symmetry.space_group_name_H-M   'P 1'
#
loop_
_entity.id
_entity.type
_entity.pdbx_description
1 polymer ?
#
loop_
_entity_poly.entity_id
_entity_poly.type
_entity_poly.pdbx_seq_one_letter_code
_entity_poly.pdbx_strand_id
1 'polypeptide(L)' 'MHQQGKGAKALKGKGPLELVWSVPVGSKSMALKLERHIKTLRKQDKERLVKGDLLLQLDKFCD' A
#
# COMPACT_ATOMS: atom_id res chain seq x y z
N MET A 1 -14.60 -8.39 -1.76
CA MET A 1 -15.03 -7.00 -1.99
C MET A 1 -14.46 -6.42 -3.29
N HIS A 2 -13.15 -6.12 -3.42
CA HIS A 2 -12.58 -5.49 -4.63
C HIS A 2 -12.60 -6.36 -5.90
N GLN A 3 -12.33 -7.66 -5.80
CA GLN A 3 -12.42 -8.59 -6.95
C GLN A 3 -13.80 -8.60 -7.63
N GLN A 4 -14.85 -8.35 -6.87
CA GLN A 4 -16.24 -8.37 -7.32
C GLN A 4 -16.70 -6.98 -7.81
N GLY A 5 -15.76 -6.04 -8.02
CA GLY A 5 -16.06 -4.67 -8.42
C GLY A 5 -16.69 -3.79 -7.33
N LYS A 6 -16.66 -4.22 -6.06
CA LYS A 6 -17.17 -3.46 -4.90
C LYS A 6 -16.01 -2.82 -4.12
N GLY A 7 -16.17 -1.60 -3.63
CA GLY A 7 -15.14 -0.87 -2.87
C GLY A 7 -14.46 0.23 -3.69
N ALA A 8 -13.13 0.21 -3.85
CA ALA A 8 -12.41 1.31 -4.49
C ALA A 8 -12.81 1.47 -5.97
N LYS A 9 -13.38 2.63 -6.33
CA LYS A 9 -13.86 2.94 -7.69
C LYS A 9 -12.77 2.75 -8.76
N ALA A 10 -11.52 3.09 -8.43
CA ALA A 10 -10.38 2.98 -9.35
C ALA A 10 -9.97 1.53 -9.69
N LEU A 11 -10.43 0.55 -8.92
CA LEU A 11 -10.13 -0.88 -9.11
C LEU A 11 -11.23 -1.62 -9.89
N LYS A 12 -12.38 -0.99 -10.15
CA LYS A 12 -13.47 -1.61 -10.91
C LYS A 12 -13.00 -1.97 -12.33
N GLY A 13 -13.11 -3.24 -12.70
CA GLY A 13 -12.70 -3.75 -14.02
C GLY A 13 -11.19 -4.06 -14.17
N LYS A 14 -10.37 -3.93 -13.12
CA LYS A 14 -8.91 -4.19 -13.17
C LYS A 14 -8.51 -5.60 -12.70
N GLY A 15 -9.19 -6.64 -13.18
CA GLY A 15 -9.01 -8.01 -12.69
C GLY A 15 -7.81 -8.77 -13.30
N PRO A 16 -7.45 -9.93 -12.71
CA PRO A 16 -7.61 -10.28 -11.30
C PRO A 16 -6.61 -9.48 -10.44
N LEU A 17 -7.05 -9.02 -9.26
CA LEU A 17 -6.15 -8.32 -8.33
C LEU A 17 -5.51 -9.33 -7.37
N GLU A 18 -4.29 -9.08 -6.90
CA GLU A 18 -3.66 -9.88 -5.86
C GLU A 18 -3.06 -8.96 -4.80
N LEU A 19 -3.19 -9.34 -3.53
CA LEU A 19 -2.51 -8.63 -2.45
C LEU A 19 -1.08 -9.15 -2.37
N VAL A 20 -0.16 -8.42 -3.01
CA VAL A 20 1.26 -8.82 -3.09
C VAL A 20 2.12 -8.27 -1.95
N TRP A 21 1.60 -7.35 -1.15
CA TRP A 21 2.35 -6.74 -0.04
C TRP A 21 1.39 -6.19 1.02
N SER A 22 1.74 -6.41 2.30
CA SER A 22 1.06 -5.83 3.46
C SER A 22 2.02 -5.77 4.65
N VAL A 23 1.75 -4.88 5.61
CA VAL A 23 2.53 -4.76 6.83
C VAL A 23 1.62 -4.32 7.99
N PRO A 24 1.77 -4.87 9.21
CA PRO A 24 1.09 -4.34 10.39
C PRO A 24 1.65 -2.96 10.76
N VAL A 25 0.79 -2.08 11.24
CA VAL A 25 1.14 -0.74 11.73
C VAL A 25 0.39 -0.46 13.04
N GLY A 26 0.98 0.36 13.91
CA GLY A 26 0.49 0.52 15.28
C GLY A 26 -0.80 1.33 15.42
N SER A 27 -0.95 2.41 14.67
CA SER A 27 -2.10 3.32 14.79
C SER A 27 -2.74 3.67 13.46
N LYS A 28 -4.00 4.13 13.51
CA LYS A 28 -4.70 4.64 12.34
C LYS A 28 -4.00 5.86 11.72
N SER A 29 -3.46 6.76 12.55
CA SER A 29 -2.69 7.94 12.08
C SER A 29 -1.48 7.50 11.25
N MET A 30 -0.70 6.57 11.81
CA MET A 30 0.47 5.98 11.16
C MET A 30 0.11 5.30 9.84
N ALA A 31 -0.98 4.51 9.82
CA ALA A 31 -1.48 3.85 8.61
C ALA A 31 -1.79 4.85 7.48
N LEU A 32 -2.49 5.95 7.79
CA LEU A 32 -2.87 6.96 6.81
C LEU A 32 -1.65 7.73 6.27
N LYS A 33 -0.69 8.07 7.13
CA LYS A 33 0.58 8.72 6.72
C LYS A 33 1.38 7.80 5.79
N LEU A 34 1.52 6.53 6.18
CA LEU A 34 2.21 5.52 5.38
C LEU A 34 1.53 5.29 4.03
N GLU A 35 0.20 5.19 4.01
CA GLU A 35 -0.58 5.05 2.77
C GLU A 35 -0.33 6.21 1.82
N ARG A 36 -0.35 7.46 2.32
CA ARG A 36 -0.05 8.64 1.52
C ARG A 36 1.36 8.57 0.94
N HIS A 37 2.35 8.22 1.75
CA HIS A 37 3.74 8.08 1.31
C HIS A 37 3.89 7.01 0.22
N ILE A 38 3.35 5.81 0.43
CA ILE A 38 3.38 4.72 -0.56
C ILE A 38 2.69 5.15 -1.85
N LYS A 39 1.55 5.84 -1.79
CA LYS A 39 0.85 6.32 -3.00
C LYS A 39 1.72 7.25 -3.84
N THR A 40 2.55 8.09 -3.20
CA THR A 40 3.48 9.01 -3.89
C THR A 40 4.72 8.35 -4.49
N LEU A 41 5.05 7.12 -4.10
CA LEU A 41 6.17 6.38 -4.67
C LEU A 41 5.98 6.10 -6.17
N ARG A 42 7.09 6.12 -6.92
CA ARG A 42 7.11 5.73 -8.33
C ARG A 42 6.85 4.22 -8.46
N LYS A 43 6.49 3.77 -9.67
CA LYS A 43 6.22 2.35 -9.96
C LYS A 43 7.40 1.45 -9.55
N GLN A 44 8.62 1.85 -9.91
CA GLN A 44 9.84 1.10 -9.60
C GLN A 44 10.07 0.93 -8.09
N ASP A 45 9.84 1.98 -7.31
CA ASP A 45 10.01 1.91 -5.85
C ASP A 45 8.95 1.01 -5.20
N LYS A 46 7.72 1.02 -5.72
CA LYS A 46 6.68 0.08 -5.29
C LYS A 46 7.05 -1.37 -5.62
N GLU A 47 7.61 -1.62 -6.79
CA GLU A 47 8.07 -2.97 -7.17
C GLU A 47 9.23 -3.43 -6.28
N ARG A 48 10.18 -2.55 -5.96
CA ARG A 48 11.25 -2.82 -4.99
C ARG A 48 10.70 -3.12 -3.59
N LEU A 49 9.70 -2.37 -3.15
CA LEU A 49 9.02 -2.62 -1.87
C LEU A 49 8.39 -4.02 -1.84
N VAL A 50 7.69 -4.42 -2.91
CA VAL A 50 7.09 -5.76 -3.03
C VAL A 50 8.16 -6.86 -3.01
N LYS A 51 9.32 -6.63 -3.64
CA LYS A 51 10.45 -7.58 -3.63
C LYS A 51 11.22 -7.64 -2.31
N GLY A 52 11.03 -6.67 -1.42
CA GLY A 52 11.82 -6.50 -0.20
C GLY A 52 13.12 -5.72 -0.38
N ASP A 53 13.39 -5.18 -1.58
CA ASP A 53 14.58 -4.39 -1.92
C ASP A 53 14.50 -2.93 -1.41
N LEU A 54 13.38 -2.57 -0.80
CA LEU A 54 13.13 -1.26 -0.19
C LEU A 54 12.45 -1.45 1.16
N LEU A 55 13.09 -0.95 2.22
CA LEU A 55 12.52 -0.94 3.57
C LEU A 55 11.83 0.40 3.84
N LEU A 56 10.60 0.34 4.36
CA LEU A 56 9.90 1.52 4.88
C LEU A 56 10.30 1.73 6.34
N GLN A 57 10.77 2.93 6.67
CA GLN A 57 11.07 3.33 8.03
C GLN A 57 9.77 3.69 8.74
N LEU A 58 9.14 2.69 9.34
CA LEU A 58 7.83 2.80 10.00
C LEU A 58 7.87 3.77 11.20
N ASP A 59 8.99 3.81 11.91
CA ASP A 59 9.25 4.71 13.04
C ASP A 59 9.07 6.19 12.68
N LYS A 60 9.38 6.59 11.43
CA LYS A 60 9.20 7.98 10.95
C LYS A 60 7.75 8.43 10.85
N PHE A 61 6.79 7.51 10.99
CA PHE A 61 5.36 7.80 10.92
C PHE A 61 4.68 7.67 12.29
N CYS A 62 5.44 7.29 13.34
CA CYS A 62 5.00 7.37 14.71
C CYS A 62 4.94 8.84 15.13
N ASP A 63 3.84 9.24 15.78
CA ASP A 63 3.73 10.52 16.46
C ASP A 63 4.43 10.44 17.83
#